data_AF-A0A944YH01-F1
#
_entry.id   AF-A0A944YH01-F1
#
_cell.length_a   1.000
_cell.length_b   1.000
_cell.length_c   1.000
_cell.angle_alpha   90.00
_cell.angle_beta   90.00
_cell.angle_gamma   90.00
#
_symmetry.space_group_name_H-M   'P 1'
#
loop_
_entity.id
_entity.type
_entity.pdbx_description
1 polymer ?
#
loop_
_entity_poly.entity_id
_entity_poly.type
_entity_poly.pdbx_seq_one_letter_code
_entity_poly.pdbx_strand_id
1 'polypeptide(L)'
;MKLLPPIYCLLSTLCPVFASENPTDPINNFEIEKQRRSELSLLNDRGASSKSPPTEFKSELFKSGKLIYSDDFNGAVNKEFWGQPKGKKIKDGILTVGPLFKSKEEAMKVLKRDHHLCLEPVPHINRIPEKFVMHLRYQFAKPELTPGRPSFQIGHHMISLGIVKEGGHRVKLPDGPSFSEPESEMALNRWIGLPIEYELGKIRVLVNGKGKT
;
A
#
# COMPACT_ATOMS: atom_id res chain seq x y z
N MET A 1 -5.45 8.97 -33.49
CA MET A 1 -5.14 8.30 -32.21
C MET A 1 -6.05 8.87 -31.13
N LYS A 2 -6.91 8.06 -30.50
CA LYS A 2 -7.65 8.49 -29.30
C LYS A 2 -6.70 8.32 -28.10
N LEU A 3 -6.33 9.42 -27.45
CA LEU A 3 -5.57 9.37 -26.20
C LEU A 3 -6.50 8.78 -25.13
N LEU A 4 -6.05 7.71 -24.44
CA LEU A 4 -6.77 7.21 -23.28
C LEU A 4 -6.74 8.28 -22.19
N PRO A 5 -7.86 8.51 -21.47
CA PRO A 5 -7.85 9.41 -20.32
C PRO A 5 -6.81 8.91 -19.31
N PRO A 6 -6.04 9.81 -18.69
CA PRO A 6 -4.97 9.39 -17.81
C PRO A 6 -5.54 8.73 -16.55
N ILE A 7 -4.91 7.61 -16.14
CA ILE A 7 -5.30 6.83 -14.96
C ILE A 7 -4.16 6.92 -13.95
N TYR A 8 -4.46 7.23 -12.69
CA TYR A 8 -3.45 7.30 -11.64
C TYR A 8 -3.87 6.55 -10.37
N CYS A 9 -2.88 6.02 -9.66
CA CYS A 9 -3.00 5.69 -8.24
C CYS A 9 -2.23 6.74 -7.46
N LEU A 10 -2.89 7.36 -6.48
CA LEU A 10 -2.34 8.40 -5.62
C LEU A 10 -2.25 7.85 -4.20
N LEU A 11 -1.12 8.04 -3.54
CA LEU A 11 -0.85 7.58 -2.18
C LEU A 11 -0.45 8.81 -1.36
N SER A 12 -1.12 9.06 -0.24
CA SER A 12 -0.89 10.26 0.58
C SER A 12 -0.41 9.94 1.98
N THR A 13 0.39 10.87 2.52
CA THR A 13 0.78 11.09 3.92
C THR A 13 0.65 9.87 4.82
N LEU A 14 1.82 9.24 5.00
CA LEU A 14 2.13 8.19 5.96
C LEU A 14 1.53 6.82 5.59
N CYS A 15 2.37 5.98 4.98
CA CYS A 15 2.11 4.55 4.76
C CYS A 15 2.93 3.69 5.75
N PRO A 16 2.53 3.58 7.02
CA PRO A 16 3.25 2.76 7.98
C PRO A 16 2.95 1.27 7.74
N VAL A 17 4.01 0.47 7.77
CA VAL A 17 3.94 -0.99 7.80
C VAL A 17 4.66 -1.45 9.05
N PHE A 18 3.97 -2.27 9.83
CA PHE A 18 4.50 -2.89 11.03
C PHE A 18 4.65 -4.40 10.80
N ALA A 19 5.78 -4.95 11.21
CA ALA A 19 5.91 -6.38 11.42
C ALA A 19 5.28 -6.71 12.78
N SER A 20 4.39 -7.69 12.82
CA SER A 20 3.79 -8.12 14.09
C SER A 20 4.80 -8.92 14.92
N GLU A 21 4.92 -8.60 16.21
CA GLU A 21 5.71 -9.38 17.16
C GLU A 21 4.76 -10.26 17.97
N ASN A 22 4.90 -11.60 17.84
CA ASN A 22 4.21 -12.53 18.73
C ASN A 22 5.05 -12.74 20.00
N PRO A 23 4.45 -12.75 21.20
CA PRO A 23 5.18 -12.81 22.46
C PRO A 23 5.78 -14.18 22.85
N THR A 24 6.03 -15.11 21.90
CA THR A 24 6.40 -16.50 22.25
C THR A 24 7.84 -16.94 21.99
N ASP A 25 8.79 -16.07 21.62
CA ASP A 25 10.20 -16.50 21.41
C ASP A 25 11.20 -15.84 22.40
N PRO A 26 11.53 -16.51 23.53
CA PRO A 26 12.27 -15.87 24.62
C PRO A 26 13.82 -15.91 24.54
N ILE A 27 14.46 -16.27 23.43
CA ILE A 27 15.90 -16.63 23.48
C ILE A 27 16.89 -15.58 22.94
N ASN A 28 16.49 -14.49 22.28
CA ASN A 28 17.48 -13.63 21.59
C ASN A 28 17.53 -12.13 21.96
N ASN A 29 16.89 -11.72 23.07
CA ASN A 29 16.75 -10.28 23.36
C ASN A 29 18.00 -9.58 23.92
N PHE A 30 18.92 -10.27 24.60
CA PHE A 30 19.97 -9.57 25.36
C PHE A 30 21.11 -8.99 24.48
N GLU A 31 21.62 -9.77 23.52
CA GLU A 31 22.69 -9.33 22.61
C GLU A 31 22.21 -8.26 21.63
N ILE A 32 20.95 -8.36 21.18
CA ILE A 32 20.33 -7.41 20.26
C ILE A 32 20.09 -6.05 20.93
N GLU A 33 19.70 -6.04 22.22
CA GLU A 33 19.52 -4.79 22.99
C GLU A 33 20.85 -4.03 23.16
N LYS A 34 21.95 -4.75 23.33
CA LYS A 34 23.30 -4.18 23.50
C LYS A 34 23.82 -3.55 22.21
N GLN A 35 23.64 -4.20 21.07
CA GLN A 35 23.97 -3.61 19.77
C GLN A 35 23.12 -2.35 19.47
N ARG A 36 21.82 -2.40 19.77
CA ARG A 36 20.89 -1.27 19.55
C ARG A 36 21.23 -0.02 20.35
N ARG A 37 21.70 -0.16 21.60
CA ARG A 37 22.12 1.01 22.41
C ARG A 37 23.35 1.71 21.83
N SER A 38 24.25 0.96 21.17
CA SER A 38 25.42 1.55 20.51
C SER A 38 25.03 2.30 19.24
N GLU A 39 24.12 1.75 18.42
CA GLU A 39 23.69 2.37 17.15
C GLU A 39 22.78 3.58 17.37
N LEU A 40 21.93 3.58 18.41
CA LEU A 40 21.08 4.73 18.74
C LEU A 40 21.91 5.95 19.17
N SER A 41 23.06 5.73 19.81
CA SER A 41 23.95 6.82 20.23
C SER A 41 24.62 7.53 19.05
N LEU A 42 24.74 6.87 17.91
CA LEU A 42 25.41 7.39 16.70
C LEU A 42 24.46 8.15 15.76
N LEU A 43 23.14 8.03 15.94
CA LEU A 43 22.13 8.63 15.05
C LEU A 43 21.58 9.97 15.55
N ASN A 44 21.94 10.42 16.76
CA ASN A 44 21.39 11.64 17.36
C ASN A 44 22.03 12.96 16.89
N ASP A 45 23.02 12.93 16.00
CA ASP A 45 23.83 14.12 15.67
C ASP A 45 23.60 14.73 14.28
N ARG A 46 22.55 14.34 13.52
CA ARG A 46 22.25 15.00 12.24
C ARG A 46 20.77 15.24 11.99
N GLY A 47 20.41 16.53 12.05
CA GLY A 47 19.35 17.12 11.23
C GLY A 47 17.97 17.15 11.88
N ALA A 48 17.62 18.30 12.47
CA ALA A 48 16.25 18.66 12.77
C ALA A 48 15.43 18.73 11.46
N SER A 49 14.54 17.75 11.27
CA SER A 49 13.44 17.81 10.31
C SER A 49 12.16 17.57 11.09
N SER A 50 11.11 18.34 10.78
CA SER A 50 9.82 18.38 11.47
C SER A 50 9.22 16.99 11.62
N LYS A 51 9.38 16.38 12.80
CA LYS A 51 8.79 15.08 13.12
C LYS A 51 7.28 15.26 13.28
N SER A 52 6.51 14.70 12.36
CA SER A 52 5.14 14.26 12.64
C SER A 52 5.17 13.39 13.91
N PRO A 53 4.12 13.43 14.77
CA PRO A 53 4.08 12.62 15.97
C PRO A 53 4.27 11.14 15.60
N PRO A 54 4.98 10.35 16.44
CA PRO A 54 5.16 8.93 16.20
C PRO A 54 3.81 8.29 15.92
N THR A 55 3.71 7.58 14.80
CA THR A 55 2.47 6.88 14.47
C THR A 55 2.25 5.78 15.47
N GLU A 56 1.23 5.96 16.31
CA GLU A 56 0.83 4.98 17.31
C GLU A 56 0.42 3.67 16.61
N PHE A 57 0.97 2.55 17.07
CA PHE A 57 0.58 1.22 16.58
C PHE A 57 -0.88 0.95 16.96
N LYS A 58 -1.73 0.68 15.96
CA LYS A 58 -3.15 0.35 16.16
C LYS A 58 -3.49 -0.90 15.37
N SER A 59 -3.99 -1.90 16.08
CA SER A 59 -4.37 -3.19 15.53
C SER A 59 -5.44 -3.84 16.41
N GLU A 60 -6.37 -4.55 15.79
CA GLU A 60 -7.33 -5.42 16.48
C GLU A 60 -6.85 -6.88 16.54
N LEU A 61 -6.10 -7.34 15.55
CA LEU A 61 -5.57 -8.70 15.47
C LEU A 61 -4.31 -8.91 16.30
N PHE A 62 -3.48 -7.87 16.46
CA PHE A 62 -2.17 -7.95 17.08
C PHE A 62 -2.05 -6.99 18.26
N LYS A 63 -1.38 -7.44 19.32
CA LYS A 63 -1.16 -6.64 20.54
C LYS A 63 0.00 -5.65 20.42
N SER A 64 0.96 -5.95 19.57
CA SER A 64 2.20 -5.20 19.39
C SER A 64 2.74 -5.37 17.98
N GLY A 65 3.55 -4.41 17.54
CA GLY A 65 4.25 -4.50 16.27
C GLY A 65 5.43 -3.55 16.21
N LYS A 66 6.41 -3.91 15.39
CA LYS A 66 7.58 -3.10 15.10
C LYS A 66 7.38 -2.37 13.79
N LEU A 67 7.50 -1.04 13.81
CA LEU A 67 7.48 -0.24 12.59
C LEU A 67 8.67 -0.64 11.71
N ILE A 68 8.42 -1.16 10.51
CA ILE A 68 9.47 -1.55 9.56
C ILE A 68 9.58 -0.58 8.39
N TYR A 69 8.51 0.17 8.11
CA TYR A 69 8.48 1.14 7.04
C TYR A 69 7.45 2.23 7.35
N SER A 70 7.78 3.46 7.02
CA SER A 70 6.86 4.59 6.98
C SER A 70 7.38 5.57 5.94
N ASP A 71 6.46 6.19 5.21
CA ASP A 71 6.80 7.17 4.19
C ASP A 71 5.71 8.23 4.13
N ASP A 72 6.11 9.46 4.38
CA ASP A 72 5.28 10.65 4.24
C ASP A 72 5.34 11.24 2.83
N PHE A 73 6.17 10.65 1.96
CA PHE A 73 6.46 11.09 0.61
C PHE A 73 6.99 12.53 0.57
N ASN A 74 7.88 12.90 1.50
CA ASN A 74 8.60 14.18 1.49
C ASN A 74 10.02 14.08 0.87
N GLY A 75 10.37 12.93 0.29
CA GLY A 75 11.70 12.66 -0.27
C GLY A 75 11.69 11.97 -1.64
N ALA A 76 12.81 11.33 -1.96
CA ALA A 76 12.90 10.46 -3.14
C ALA A 76 12.10 9.17 -2.93
N VAL A 77 11.63 8.58 -4.03
CA VAL A 77 10.93 7.28 -3.99
C VAL A 77 11.83 6.22 -3.35
N ASN A 78 11.37 5.62 -2.25
CA ASN A 78 12.05 4.49 -1.63
C ASN A 78 12.02 3.29 -2.60
N LYS A 79 13.17 2.95 -3.17
CA LYS A 79 13.29 1.89 -4.18
C LYS A 79 13.09 0.49 -3.60
N GLU A 80 13.36 0.32 -2.31
CA GLU A 80 13.22 -0.98 -1.65
C GLU A 80 11.75 -1.37 -1.50
N PHE A 81 10.90 -0.40 -1.14
CA PHE A 81 9.46 -0.63 -0.95
C PHE A 81 8.64 -0.37 -2.23
N TRP A 82 8.88 0.74 -2.94
CA TRP A 82 8.07 1.12 -4.11
C TRP A 82 8.71 0.77 -5.46
N GLY A 83 9.89 0.14 -5.46
CA GLY A 83 10.59 -0.25 -6.68
C GLY A 83 11.10 0.94 -7.50
N GLN A 84 11.26 0.74 -8.80
CA GLN A 84 11.85 1.75 -9.68
C GLN A 84 11.01 3.04 -9.77
N PRO A 85 11.63 4.23 -9.81
CA PRO A 85 10.91 5.51 -9.82
C PRO A 85 10.20 5.80 -11.15
N LYS A 86 10.44 5.01 -12.20
CA LYS A 86 9.80 5.19 -13.51
C LYS A 86 8.26 5.11 -13.36
N GLY A 87 7.56 6.11 -13.88
CA GLY A 87 6.10 6.23 -13.76
C GLY A 87 5.62 6.76 -12.40
N LYS A 88 6.54 7.12 -11.50
CA LYS A 88 6.24 7.63 -10.16
C LYS A 88 6.70 9.08 -10.02
N LYS A 89 5.90 9.88 -9.33
CA LYS A 89 6.22 11.28 -8.99
C LYS A 89 5.79 11.54 -7.56
N ILE A 90 6.64 12.24 -6.81
CA ILE A 90 6.31 12.70 -5.47
C ILE A 90 6.14 14.22 -5.54
N LYS A 91 5.02 14.72 -5.02
CA LYS A 91 4.74 16.14 -4.90
C LYS A 91 3.78 16.36 -3.74
N ASP A 92 4.05 17.36 -2.89
CA ASP A 92 3.16 17.77 -1.80
C ASP A 92 2.75 16.61 -0.86
N GLY A 93 3.69 15.72 -0.50
CA GLY A 93 3.42 14.55 0.35
C GLY A 93 2.58 13.46 -0.31
N ILE A 94 2.48 13.47 -1.65
CA ILE A 94 1.70 12.51 -2.44
C ILE A 94 2.58 11.81 -3.46
N LEU A 95 2.64 10.48 -3.37
CA LEU A 95 3.18 9.63 -4.42
C LEU A 95 2.10 9.36 -5.48
N THR A 96 2.30 9.88 -6.67
CA THR A 96 1.50 9.61 -7.86
C THR A 96 2.14 8.54 -8.71
N VAL A 97 1.37 7.51 -9.07
CA VAL A 97 1.78 6.42 -9.96
C VAL A 97 0.91 6.46 -11.21
N GLY A 98 1.52 6.70 -12.37
CA GLY A 98 0.86 6.77 -13.66
C GLY A 98 1.29 5.65 -14.61
N PRO A 99 0.62 5.55 -15.78
CA PRO A 99 0.99 4.59 -16.81
C PRO A 99 2.38 4.90 -17.36
N LEU A 100 3.08 3.86 -17.82
CA LEU A 100 4.41 4.02 -18.41
C LEU A 100 4.36 4.44 -19.88
N PHE A 101 3.26 4.13 -20.56
CA PHE A 101 3.05 4.43 -21.97
C PHE A 101 1.64 4.99 -22.16
N LYS A 102 1.46 5.85 -23.16
CA LYS A 102 0.16 6.48 -23.45
C LYS A 102 -0.70 5.63 -24.39
N SER A 103 -0.09 4.71 -25.12
CA SER A 103 -0.75 3.93 -26.17
C SER A 103 -0.16 2.54 -26.32
N LYS A 104 -0.96 1.62 -26.86
CA LYS A 104 -0.54 0.25 -27.18
C LYS A 104 0.60 0.26 -28.19
N GLU A 105 0.53 1.12 -29.20
CA GLU A 105 1.53 1.22 -30.28
C GLU A 105 2.90 1.64 -29.71
N GLU A 106 2.93 2.65 -28.85
CA GLU A 106 4.13 3.10 -28.15
C GLU A 106 4.71 1.99 -27.26
N ALA A 107 3.85 1.34 -26.47
CA ALA A 107 4.25 0.26 -25.58
C ALA A 107 4.83 -0.93 -26.37
N MET A 108 4.18 -1.36 -27.45
CA MET A 108 4.65 -2.46 -28.29
C MET A 108 5.99 -2.14 -28.95
N LYS A 109 6.20 -0.90 -29.41
CA LYS A 109 7.47 -0.48 -30.00
C LYS A 109 8.62 -0.58 -29.00
N VAL A 110 8.39 -0.20 -27.74
CA VAL A 110 9.42 -0.21 -26.68
C VAL A 110 9.60 -1.60 -26.06
N LEU A 111 8.51 -2.31 -25.81
CA LEU A 111 8.51 -3.59 -25.09
C LEU A 111 8.68 -4.81 -26.01
N LYS A 112 8.48 -4.66 -27.33
CA LYS A 112 8.56 -5.74 -28.33
C LYS A 112 7.66 -6.95 -28.01
N ARG A 113 6.50 -6.68 -27.41
CA ARG A 113 5.46 -7.66 -27.06
C ARG A 113 4.10 -6.98 -27.08
N ASP A 114 3.02 -7.75 -27.17
CA ASP A 114 1.64 -7.28 -27.28
C ASP A 114 0.82 -7.38 -25.98
N HIS A 115 1.42 -7.93 -24.92
CA HIS A 115 0.83 -8.14 -23.59
C HIS A 115 1.66 -7.43 -22.51
N HIS A 116 1.06 -7.19 -21.33
CA HIS A 116 1.67 -6.42 -20.21
C HIS A 116 2.26 -5.08 -20.66
N LEU A 117 1.43 -4.26 -21.31
CA LEU A 117 1.83 -3.01 -21.96
C LEU A 117 1.95 -1.81 -21.02
N CYS A 118 1.77 -2.00 -19.70
CA CYS A 118 1.90 -0.94 -18.68
C CYS A 118 1.06 0.32 -18.97
N LEU A 119 -0.12 0.14 -19.58
CA LEU A 119 -1.09 1.18 -19.90
C LEU A 119 -1.98 1.58 -18.72
N GLU A 120 -2.06 0.72 -17.70
CA GLU A 120 -2.62 1.05 -16.39
C GLU A 120 -1.49 1.04 -15.35
N PRO A 121 -1.50 1.96 -14.38
CA PRO A 121 -0.52 1.96 -13.31
C PRO A 121 -0.72 0.74 -12.40
N VAL A 122 0.36 -0.01 -12.14
CA VAL A 122 0.36 -1.14 -11.20
C VAL A 122 1.52 -0.96 -10.21
N PRO A 123 1.34 -0.18 -9.13
CA PRO A 123 2.32 -0.11 -8.05
C PRO A 123 2.29 -1.40 -7.22
N HIS A 124 3.47 -1.79 -6.71
CA HIS A 124 3.63 -2.85 -5.73
C HIS A 124 4.34 -2.26 -4.52
N ILE A 125 3.94 -2.70 -3.33
CA ILE A 125 4.70 -2.48 -2.10
C ILE A 125 5.43 -3.78 -1.82
N ASN A 126 6.75 -3.72 -1.83
CA ASN A 126 7.62 -4.86 -1.59
C ASN A 126 7.96 -4.97 -0.11
N ARG A 127 8.64 -6.07 0.26
CA ARG A 127 9.14 -6.31 1.63
C ARG A 127 8.05 -6.26 2.71
N ILE A 128 6.83 -6.62 2.34
CA ILE A 128 5.74 -6.83 3.29
C ILE A 128 5.97 -8.19 3.98
N PRO A 129 6.04 -8.25 5.32
CA PRO A 129 6.21 -9.51 6.05
C PRO A 129 5.02 -10.45 5.89
N GLU A 130 5.19 -11.72 6.26
CA GLU A 130 4.10 -12.71 6.28
C GLU A 130 2.97 -12.35 7.26
N LYS A 131 3.29 -11.59 8.32
CA LYS A 131 2.34 -11.03 9.27
C LYS A 131 2.55 -9.55 9.40
N PHE A 132 1.54 -8.76 9.08
CA PHE A 132 1.70 -7.31 9.02
C PHE A 132 0.46 -6.55 9.43
N VAL A 133 0.71 -5.32 9.88
CA VAL A 133 -0.29 -4.26 9.97
C VAL A 133 0.16 -3.15 9.04
N MET A 134 -0.68 -2.79 8.08
CA MET A 134 -0.41 -1.73 7.12
C MET A 134 -1.54 -0.73 7.17
N HIS A 135 -1.21 0.55 7.34
CA HIS A 135 -2.17 1.63 7.16
C HIS A 135 -1.79 2.37 5.90
N LEU A 136 -2.74 2.54 5.00
CA LEU A 136 -2.52 3.23 3.76
C LEU A 136 -3.63 4.24 3.51
N ARG A 137 -3.27 5.43 3.02
CA ARG A 137 -4.23 6.35 2.42
C ARG A 137 -3.97 6.46 0.92
N TYR A 138 -4.98 6.16 0.12
CA TYR A 138 -4.83 6.12 -1.33
C TYR A 138 -6.07 6.60 -2.08
N GLN A 139 -5.93 6.88 -3.38
CA GLN A 139 -7.02 7.26 -4.27
C GLN A 139 -6.77 6.68 -5.65
N PHE A 140 -7.82 6.15 -6.27
CA PHE A 140 -7.83 5.83 -7.69
C PHE A 140 -8.38 7.02 -8.48
N ALA A 141 -7.54 7.69 -9.25
CA ALA A 141 -7.94 8.76 -10.15
C ALA A 141 -8.25 8.16 -11.53
N LYS A 142 -9.55 8.01 -11.83
CA LYS A 142 -10.06 7.42 -13.07
C LYS A 142 -11.45 8.03 -13.38
N PRO A 143 -11.80 8.30 -14.64
CA PRO A 143 -13.11 8.85 -14.99
C PRO A 143 -14.26 7.89 -14.67
N GLU A 144 -14.07 6.58 -14.87
CA GLU A 144 -15.11 5.58 -14.70
C GLU A 144 -14.54 4.22 -14.27
N LEU A 145 -15.41 3.39 -13.68
CA LEU A 145 -15.07 2.01 -13.36
C LEU A 145 -15.05 1.19 -14.64
N THR A 146 -14.08 0.29 -14.73
CA THR A 146 -14.05 -0.74 -15.77
C THR A 146 -14.16 -2.11 -15.11
N PRO A 147 -14.62 -3.16 -15.80
CA PRO A 147 -14.76 -4.49 -15.20
C PRO A 147 -13.47 -4.93 -14.48
N GLY A 148 -13.59 -5.24 -13.18
CA GLY A 148 -12.47 -5.70 -12.34
C GLY A 148 -11.39 -4.66 -12.01
N ARG A 149 -11.56 -3.38 -12.39
CA ARG A 149 -10.56 -2.32 -12.16
C ARG A 149 -11.19 -0.97 -11.77
N PRO A 150 -10.54 -0.20 -10.89
CA PRO A 150 -9.28 -0.49 -10.22
C PRO A 150 -9.45 -1.57 -9.13
N SER A 151 -8.37 -2.23 -8.78
CA SER A 151 -8.34 -3.27 -7.75
C SER A 151 -7.10 -3.10 -6.88
N PHE A 152 -7.25 -3.13 -5.57
CA PHE A 152 -6.16 -3.28 -4.62
C PHE A 152 -6.01 -4.77 -4.30
N GLN A 153 -4.78 -5.29 -4.34
CA GLN A 153 -4.56 -6.73 -4.24
C GLN A 153 -3.50 -7.06 -3.21
N ILE A 154 -3.70 -8.16 -2.49
CA ILE A 154 -2.80 -8.67 -1.45
C ILE A 154 -2.39 -10.09 -1.84
N GLY A 155 -1.09 -10.40 -1.73
CA GLY A 155 -0.52 -11.71 -2.07
C GLY A 155 -0.59 -12.05 -3.56
N HIS A 156 0.07 -11.27 -4.44
CA HIS A 156 0.17 -11.56 -5.89
C HIS A 156 -1.15 -12.03 -6.54
N HIS A 157 -2.19 -11.20 -6.45
CA HIS A 157 -3.55 -11.46 -6.98
C HIS A 157 -4.44 -12.43 -6.18
N MET A 158 -4.01 -12.94 -5.01
CA MET A 158 -4.82 -13.86 -4.20
C MET A 158 -6.07 -13.20 -3.60
N ILE A 159 -5.90 -12.07 -2.91
CA ILE A 159 -7.00 -11.32 -2.29
C ILE A 159 -7.22 -10.04 -3.08
N SER A 160 -8.47 -9.76 -3.45
CA SER A 160 -8.82 -8.58 -4.24
C SER A 160 -9.84 -7.72 -3.51
N LEU A 161 -9.46 -6.46 -3.26
CA LEU A 161 -10.34 -5.38 -2.82
C LEU A 161 -10.73 -4.53 -4.05
N GLY A 162 -12.03 -4.44 -4.33
CA GLY A 162 -12.58 -3.69 -5.46
C GLY A 162 -13.70 -2.74 -5.06
N ILE A 163 -14.01 -1.79 -5.93
CA ILE A 163 -15.11 -0.83 -5.77
C ILE A 163 -16.41 -1.46 -6.28
N VAL A 164 -17.48 -1.35 -5.49
CA VAL A 164 -18.84 -1.73 -5.91
C VAL A 164 -19.45 -0.57 -6.71
N LYS A 165 -20.16 -0.87 -7.81
CA LYS A 165 -20.68 0.15 -8.74
C LYS A 165 -21.57 1.21 -8.07
N GLU A 166 -22.33 0.81 -7.06
CA GLU A 166 -23.24 1.69 -6.30
C GLU A 166 -22.56 2.38 -5.11
N GLY A 167 -21.27 2.13 -4.91
CA GLY A 167 -20.48 2.65 -3.79
C GLY A 167 -20.10 1.58 -2.78
N GLY A 168 -19.01 1.83 -2.08
CA GLY A 168 -18.44 0.91 -1.10
C GLY A 168 -17.51 -0.12 -1.73
N HIS A 169 -17.10 -1.10 -0.94
CA HIS A 169 -16.07 -2.05 -1.32
C HIS A 169 -16.53 -3.49 -1.30
N ARG A 170 -15.82 -4.33 -2.05
CA ARG A 170 -15.94 -5.78 -2.03
C ARG A 170 -14.55 -6.38 -1.85
N VAL A 171 -14.42 -7.32 -0.93
CA VAL A 171 -13.23 -8.18 -0.80
C VAL A 171 -13.57 -9.56 -1.34
N LYS A 172 -12.70 -10.10 -2.18
CA LYS A 172 -12.72 -11.49 -2.64
C LYS A 172 -11.51 -12.22 -2.08
N LEU A 173 -11.76 -13.30 -1.35
CA LEU A 173 -10.74 -14.20 -0.82
C LEU A 173 -10.34 -15.27 -1.86
N PRO A 174 -9.11 -15.83 -1.79
CA PRO A 174 -8.69 -16.93 -2.63
C PRO A 174 -9.59 -18.14 -2.40
N ASP A 175 -10.12 -18.71 -3.48
CA ASP A 175 -10.98 -19.90 -3.49
C ASP A 175 -12.15 -19.86 -2.48
N GLY A 176 -12.57 -18.65 -2.10
CA GLY A 176 -13.41 -18.41 -0.94
C GLY A 176 -14.53 -17.40 -1.19
N PRO A 177 -15.25 -17.02 -0.13
CA PRO A 177 -16.36 -16.10 -0.24
C PRO A 177 -15.90 -14.71 -0.65
N SER A 178 -16.84 -13.94 -1.22
CA SER A 178 -16.71 -12.50 -1.33
C SER A 178 -17.65 -11.84 -0.34
N PHE A 179 -17.20 -10.76 0.30
CA PHE A 179 -18.04 -9.94 1.15
C PHE A 179 -18.02 -8.49 0.65
N SER A 180 -19.11 -7.77 0.88
CA SER A 180 -19.28 -6.39 0.44
C SER A 180 -19.70 -5.52 1.61
N GLU A 181 -19.23 -4.28 1.60
CA GLU A 181 -19.46 -3.26 2.61
C GLU A 181 -19.86 -1.96 1.90
N PRO A 182 -21.15 -1.81 1.55
CA PRO A 182 -21.65 -0.67 0.79
C PRO A 182 -21.46 0.65 1.55
N GLU A 183 -21.49 0.60 2.89
CA GLU A 183 -21.34 1.77 3.77
C GLU A 183 -19.91 2.31 3.87
N SER A 184 -18.92 1.66 3.27
CA SER A 184 -17.53 2.10 3.35
C SER A 184 -17.21 3.33 2.50
N GLU A 185 -18.15 3.78 1.67
CA GLU A 185 -18.00 4.95 0.79
C GLU A 185 -16.79 4.91 -0.15
N MET A 186 -16.20 3.73 -0.38
CA MET A 186 -15.13 3.55 -1.35
C MET A 186 -15.65 3.92 -2.74
N ALA A 187 -14.95 4.82 -3.41
CA ALA A 187 -15.32 5.29 -4.74
C ALA A 187 -14.09 5.82 -5.50
N LEU A 188 -14.23 5.95 -6.82
CA LEU A 188 -13.22 6.63 -7.64
C LEU A 188 -13.10 8.09 -7.22
N ASN A 189 -11.90 8.65 -7.40
CA ASN A 189 -11.60 10.06 -7.13
C ASN A 189 -11.91 10.48 -5.67
N ARG A 190 -11.98 9.52 -4.74
CA ARG A 190 -12.02 9.76 -3.30
C ARG A 190 -10.77 9.23 -2.62
N TRP A 191 -10.33 9.93 -1.59
CA TRP A 191 -9.30 9.43 -0.69
C TRP A 191 -9.89 8.33 0.19
N ILE A 192 -9.16 7.22 0.28
CA ILE A 192 -9.56 6.00 0.95
C ILE A 192 -8.56 5.72 2.05
N GLY A 193 -9.03 5.61 3.29
CA GLY A 193 -8.25 5.06 4.39
C GLY A 193 -8.36 3.53 4.40
N LEU A 194 -7.23 2.84 4.40
CA LEU A 194 -7.14 1.38 4.32
C LEU A 194 -6.16 0.82 5.35
N PRO A 195 -6.66 0.53 6.57
CA PRO A 195 -6.00 -0.40 7.47
C PRO A 195 -6.18 -1.84 6.99
N ILE A 196 -5.07 -2.58 6.94
CA ILE A 196 -5.03 -4.02 6.70
C ILE A 196 -4.22 -4.67 7.81
N GLU A 197 -4.76 -5.73 8.38
CA GLU A 197 -4.06 -6.59 9.32
C GLU A 197 -4.13 -8.01 8.80
N TYR A 198 -2.99 -8.67 8.67
CA TYR A 198 -2.92 -9.96 8.01
C TYR A 198 -2.00 -10.90 8.76
N GLU A 199 -2.47 -12.13 8.95
CA GLU A 199 -1.66 -13.32 9.14
C GLU A 199 -2.28 -14.48 8.36
N LEU A 200 -1.53 -15.57 8.18
CA LEU A 200 -2.07 -16.73 7.47
C LEU A 200 -3.37 -17.22 8.11
N GLY A 201 -4.42 -17.32 7.30
CA GLY A 201 -5.76 -17.76 7.73
C GLY A 201 -6.65 -16.66 8.31
N LYS A 202 -6.15 -15.43 8.47
CA LYS A 202 -6.94 -14.33 9.06
C LYS A 202 -6.56 -12.98 8.45
N ILE A 203 -7.56 -12.25 7.95
CA ILE A 203 -7.34 -10.92 7.39
C ILE A 203 -8.42 -9.96 7.85
N ARG A 204 -8.01 -8.83 8.39
CA ARG A 204 -8.88 -7.69 8.63
C ARG A 204 -8.64 -6.64 7.56
N VAL A 205 -9.70 -6.24 6.87
CA VAL A 205 -9.66 -5.16 5.87
C VAL A 205 -10.69 -4.12 6.25
N LEU A 206 -10.21 -2.90 6.52
CA LEU A 206 -11.06 -1.76 6.80
C LEU A 206 -10.94 -0.73 5.69
N VAL A 207 -12.06 -0.25 5.18
CA VAL A 207 -12.12 0.86 4.23
C VAL A 207 -12.93 1.98 4.85
N ASN A 208 -12.29 3.13 5.08
CA ASN A 208 -12.87 4.27 5.79
C ASN A 208 -13.51 3.87 7.13
N GLY A 209 -12.88 2.95 7.85
CA GLY A 209 -13.36 2.43 9.15
C GLY A 209 -14.47 1.37 9.06
N LYS A 210 -14.94 1.01 7.87
CA LYS A 210 -15.94 -0.06 7.65
C LYS A 210 -15.28 -1.31 7.09
N GLY A 211 -15.60 -2.48 7.62
CA GLY A 211 -14.99 -3.72 7.16
C GLY A 211 -15.19 -4.90 8.11
N LYS A 212 -14.55 -6.01 7.77
CA LYS A 212 -14.66 -7.28 8.50
C LYS A 212 -13.29 -7.94 8.68
N THR A 213 -13.30 -8.97 9.51
CA THR A 213 -12.20 -9.89 9.79
C THR A 213 -12.58 -11.28 9.30
#